data_AF-A0A662AT40-F1
#
_entry.id   AF-A0A662AT40-F1
#
_cell.length_a   1.000
_cell.length_b   1.000
_cell.length_c   1.000
_cell.angle_alpha   90.00
_cell.angle_beta   90.00
_cell.angle_gamma   90.00
#
_symmetry.space_group_name_H-M   'P 1'
#
loop_
_entity.id
_entity.type
_entity.pdbx_description
1 polymer ?
#
loop_
_entity_poly.entity_id
_entity_poly.type
_entity_poly.pdbx_seq_one_letter_code
_entity_poly.pdbx_strand_id
1 'polypeptide(L)'
;MKRFIRLSHTTIAIALIVLFSGFATQVINSSLPWENGMLNGKIEVTMNHTINKVSSRSIEGELQNNQKKGSWNIFNKKHKIIQERFYLNNYEYTLKTKDGEVASSYKLERNDKDCYIYDSIAEENVAYSRRMWLVIPDSMLYTHPNFGRVMYQVDLTKQKAYSSYELKETLSSKNTALSDLGEMKELRIMGDFFYDNKRKLSEFRVLAISPLLNDSNIKESWYFYPDLRTDFAKIQVESENPMIFNLDDLFFFGEYPYLIYKVENVEDVAFDQNKLMEETLTVLKENLMIEAAYWAPKN
;
A
#
# COMPACT_ATOMS: atom_id res chain seq x y z
N MET A 1 -27.09 -13.14 12.61
CA MET A 1 -26.44 -14.46 12.43
C MET A 1 -25.65 -14.40 11.11
N LYS A 2 -24.36 -14.02 11.20
CA LYS A 2 -23.53 -13.59 10.06
C LYS A 2 -23.02 -14.81 9.28
N ARG A 3 -23.36 -14.91 7.99
CA ARG A 3 -22.72 -15.83 7.05
C ARG A 3 -21.31 -15.33 6.78
N PHE A 4 -20.35 -15.89 7.51
CA PHE A 4 -18.96 -15.91 7.07
C PHE A 4 -18.89 -16.72 5.78
N ILE A 5 -18.21 -16.18 4.78
CA ILE A 5 -17.86 -16.89 3.55
C ILE A 5 -16.94 -18.03 3.96
N ARG A 6 -17.49 -19.25 4.04
CA ARG A 6 -16.69 -20.48 3.98
C ARG A 6 -16.15 -20.56 2.57
N LEU A 7 -14.86 -20.29 2.41
CA LEU A 7 -14.11 -20.70 1.22
C LEU A 7 -14.11 -22.24 1.21
N SER A 8 -15.02 -22.83 0.43
CA SER A 8 -14.99 -24.26 0.15
C SER A 8 -13.74 -24.58 -0.66
N HIS A 9 -13.03 -25.65 -0.28
CA HIS A 9 -11.89 -26.24 -0.99
C HIS A 9 -12.30 -26.84 -2.33
N THR A 10 -12.84 -26.02 -3.22
CA THR A 10 -12.86 -26.29 -4.64
C THR A 10 -11.53 -25.76 -5.16
N THR A 11 -10.75 -26.63 -5.78
CA THR A 11 -9.55 -26.28 -6.53
C THR A 11 -9.93 -25.25 -7.59
N ILE A 12 -9.88 -23.97 -7.21
CA ILE A 12 -10.01 -22.85 -8.14
C ILE A 12 -8.71 -22.86 -8.92
N ALA A 13 -8.78 -23.39 -10.14
CA ALA A 13 -7.82 -23.07 -11.17
C ALA A 13 -7.86 -21.54 -11.31
N ILE A 14 -6.92 -20.86 -10.66
CA ILE A 14 -6.67 -19.44 -10.90
C ILE A 14 -6.36 -19.35 -12.38
N ALA A 15 -7.28 -18.78 -13.14
CA ALA A 15 -7.01 -18.35 -14.49
C ALA A 15 -6.02 -17.19 -14.38
N LEU A 16 -4.74 -17.54 -14.27
CA LEU A 16 -3.60 -16.67 -14.54
C LEU A 16 -3.78 -16.18 -15.98
N ILE A 17 -4.47 -15.06 -16.16
CA ILE A 17 -4.28 -14.22 -17.35
C ILE A 17 -2.93 -13.55 -17.16
N VAL A 18 -1.87 -14.34 -17.37
CA VAL A 18 -0.55 -13.84 -17.75
C VAL A 18 -0.62 -13.59 -19.24
N LEU A 19 -0.97 -12.36 -19.61
CA LEU A 19 -0.53 -11.79 -20.88
C LEU A 19 -0.11 -10.34 -20.66
N PHE A 20 0.83 -10.16 -19.73
CA PHE A 20 1.69 -8.98 -19.72
C PHE A 20 3.16 -9.39 -19.57
N SER A 21 3.57 -10.40 -20.35
CA SER A 21 4.98 -10.68 -20.64
C SER A 21 5.53 -9.58 -21.56
N GLY A 22 6.10 -8.52 -20.99
CA GLY A 22 6.91 -7.55 -21.76
C GLY A 22 6.66 -6.06 -21.51
N PHE A 23 6.32 -5.63 -20.30
CA PHE A 23 6.35 -4.19 -19.94
C PHE A 23 7.76 -3.82 -19.50
N ALA A 24 8.66 -3.62 -20.45
CA ALA A 24 9.85 -2.83 -20.16
C ALA A 24 9.43 -1.35 -20.16
N THR A 25 8.72 -0.89 -19.13
CA THR A 25 8.41 0.53 -18.95
C THR A 25 9.70 1.29 -18.70
N GLN A 26 10.27 1.90 -19.73
CA GLN A 26 11.35 2.87 -19.52
C GLN A 26 10.76 4.16 -18.93
N VAL A 27 10.93 4.32 -17.61
CA VAL A 27 10.64 5.59 -16.94
C VAL A 27 11.83 6.52 -17.15
N ILE A 28 11.63 7.59 -17.93
CA ILE A 28 12.68 8.56 -18.23
C ILE A 28 12.48 9.78 -17.33
N ASN A 29 13.47 10.06 -16.47
CA ASN A 29 13.58 11.23 -15.61
C ASN A 29 12.37 11.52 -14.70
N SER A 30 12.46 11.01 -13.47
CA SER A 30 11.62 11.46 -12.37
C SER A 30 12.38 11.26 -11.06
N SER A 31 12.75 12.34 -10.39
CA SER A 31 13.11 12.27 -8.98
C SER A 31 11.80 12.23 -8.19
N LEU A 32 11.51 11.12 -7.54
CA LEU A 32 10.46 11.11 -6.53
C LEU A 32 10.98 11.88 -5.31
N PRO A 33 10.18 12.75 -4.69
CA PRO A 33 10.63 13.56 -3.57
C PRO A 33 10.60 12.70 -2.30
N TRP A 34 11.61 11.86 -2.18
CA TRP A 34 11.74 10.86 -1.13
C TRP A 34 12.52 11.43 0.04
N GLU A 35 11.85 11.62 1.17
CA GLU A 35 12.45 12.16 2.39
C GLU A 35 12.13 11.23 3.56
N ASN A 36 13.17 10.75 4.24
CA ASN A 36 13.06 9.92 5.45
C ASN A 36 12.16 8.67 5.33
N GLY A 37 12.08 8.07 4.13
CA GLY A 37 11.25 6.89 3.88
C GLY A 37 9.84 7.19 3.38
N MET A 38 9.51 8.47 3.16
CA MET A 38 8.18 8.91 2.72
C MET A 38 8.28 9.75 1.45
N LEU A 39 7.21 9.76 0.67
CA LEU A 39 7.02 10.65 -0.46
C LEU A 39 6.40 11.99 -0.02
N ASN A 40 7.14 13.07 -0.24
CA ASN A 40 6.82 14.43 0.20
C ASN A 40 7.23 15.47 -0.83
N GLY A 41 6.28 15.85 -1.69
CA GLY A 41 6.44 16.95 -2.65
C GLY A 41 5.88 16.64 -4.02
N LYS A 42 6.31 17.44 -5.00
CA LYS A 42 5.85 17.33 -6.38
C LYS A 42 6.42 16.11 -7.08
N ILE A 43 5.57 15.45 -7.85
CA ILE A 43 5.89 14.28 -8.66
C ILE A 43 5.47 14.54 -10.10
N GLU A 44 6.34 14.16 -11.01
CA GLU A 44 6.05 14.00 -12.43
C GLU A 44 6.57 12.63 -12.86
N VAL A 45 5.74 11.82 -13.49
CA VAL A 45 6.14 10.54 -14.07
C VAL A 45 5.71 10.50 -15.52
N THR A 46 6.65 10.28 -16.43
CA THR A 46 6.40 10.22 -17.88
C THR A 46 6.47 8.78 -18.39
N MET A 47 5.45 8.35 -19.14
CA MET A 47 5.40 7.07 -19.86
C MET A 47 5.92 7.23 -21.27
N ASN A 48 6.97 6.53 -21.66
CA ASN A 48 7.36 6.43 -23.07
C ASN A 48 6.89 5.13 -23.72
N HIS A 49 5.64 4.72 -23.45
CA HIS A 49 5.07 3.50 -24.02
C HIS A 49 3.64 3.70 -24.53
N THR A 50 3.23 2.76 -25.39
CA THR A 50 1.86 2.67 -25.89
C THR A 50 1.14 1.54 -25.17
N ILE A 51 0.41 1.84 -24.10
CA ILE A 51 -0.48 0.87 -23.44
C ILE A 51 -1.87 1.03 -24.07
N ASN A 52 -2.44 -0.02 -24.65
CA ASN A 52 -3.78 0.02 -25.27
C ASN A 52 -3.97 1.13 -26.33
N LYS A 53 -3.02 1.28 -27.26
CA LYS A 53 -3.00 2.36 -28.29
C LYS A 53 -2.91 3.78 -27.71
N VAL A 54 -2.73 3.92 -26.40
CA VAL A 54 -2.50 5.21 -25.77
C VAL A 54 -1.03 5.54 -25.83
N SER A 55 -0.73 6.48 -26.70
CA SER A 55 0.54 7.12 -26.90
C SER A 55 0.95 7.94 -25.63
N SER A 56 2.23 7.88 -25.23
CA SER A 56 2.86 8.54 -24.05
C SER A 56 2.02 9.58 -23.27
N ARG A 57 1.92 9.34 -21.96
CA ARG A 57 1.24 10.17 -20.98
C ARG A 57 2.21 10.53 -19.86
N SER A 58 2.08 11.73 -19.29
CA SER A 58 2.64 12.03 -17.96
C SER A 58 1.52 12.10 -16.93
N ILE A 59 1.84 11.75 -15.69
CA ILE A 59 1.03 12.02 -14.52
C ILE A 59 1.82 12.95 -13.60
N GLU A 60 1.17 14.03 -13.16
CA GLU A 60 1.75 15.02 -12.26
C GLU A 60 0.85 15.26 -11.06
N GLY A 61 1.44 15.52 -9.91
CA GLY A 61 0.73 15.85 -8.69
C GLY A 61 1.66 16.09 -7.52
N GLU A 62 1.09 16.07 -6.32
CA GLU A 62 1.81 16.28 -5.07
C GLU A 62 1.46 15.18 -4.07
N LEU A 63 2.48 14.65 -3.42
CA LEU A 63 2.35 13.76 -2.27
C LEU A 63 2.73 14.50 -0.99
N GLN A 64 2.00 14.22 0.09
CA GLN A 64 2.32 14.64 1.44
C GLN A 64 2.18 13.41 2.35
N ASN A 65 3.27 12.98 2.97
CA ASN A 65 3.40 11.77 3.77
C ASN A 65 2.77 10.54 3.10
N ASN A 66 3.18 10.23 1.86
CA ASN A 66 2.63 9.16 1.01
C ASN A 66 1.15 9.35 0.59
N GLN A 67 0.49 10.46 0.91
CA GLN A 67 -0.89 10.75 0.51
C GLN A 67 -0.95 11.66 -0.72
N LYS A 68 -1.78 11.30 -1.71
CA LYS A 68 -2.15 12.20 -2.80
C LYS A 68 -2.86 13.43 -2.24
N LYS A 69 -2.39 14.61 -2.63
CA LYS A 69 -2.92 15.89 -2.16
C LYS A 69 -3.03 16.87 -3.33
N GLY A 70 -4.10 17.65 -3.34
CA GLY A 70 -4.30 18.73 -4.32
C GLY A 70 -4.56 18.21 -5.75
N SER A 71 -4.14 18.99 -6.74
CA SER A 71 -4.41 18.68 -8.15
C SER A 71 -3.49 17.59 -8.68
N TRP A 72 -4.08 16.56 -9.27
CA TRP A 72 -3.41 15.49 -10.00
C TRP A 72 -3.89 15.50 -11.45
N ASN A 73 -2.95 15.60 -12.38
CA ASN A 73 -3.21 15.81 -13.80
C ASN A 73 -2.60 14.69 -14.63
N ILE A 74 -3.35 14.23 -15.64
CA ILE A 74 -2.84 13.36 -16.70
C ILE A 74 -2.76 14.16 -17.97
N PHE A 75 -1.61 14.10 -18.62
CA PHE A 75 -1.34 14.76 -19.88
C PHE A 75 -1.26 13.76 -21.03
N ASN A 76 -1.62 14.20 -22.22
CA ASN A 76 -1.31 13.47 -23.45
C ASN A 76 0.06 13.88 -24.02
N LYS A 77 0.44 13.27 -25.16
CA LYS A 77 1.66 13.60 -25.92
C LYS A 77 1.89 15.07 -26.25
N LYS A 78 0.81 15.85 -26.38
CA LYS A 78 0.87 17.28 -26.69
C LYS A 78 0.89 18.15 -25.42
N HIS A 79 1.13 17.52 -24.26
CA HIS A 79 1.11 18.13 -22.94
C HIS A 79 -0.22 18.87 -22.65
N LYS A 80 -1.33 18.35 -23.18
CA LYS A 80 -2.68 18.82 -22.82
C LYS A 80 -3.25 17.91 -21.74
N ILE A 81 -3.83 18.52 -20.71
CA ILE A 81 -4.58 17.81 -19.66
C ILE A 81 -5.74 17.06 -20.31
N ILE A 82 -5.80 15.74 -20.08
CA ILE A 82 -6.90 14.88 -20.50
C ILE A 82 -7.75 14.39 -19.34
N GLN A 83 -7.22 14.47 -18.12
CA GLN A 83 -7.94 14.18 -16.89
C GLN A 83 -7.34 14.98 -15.75
N GLU A 84 -8.20 15.57 -14.92
CA GLU A 84 -7.82 16.28 -13.69
C GLU A 84 -8.63 15.71 -12.52
N ARG A 85 -7.96 15.52 -11.39
CA ARG A 85 -8.54 15.12 -10.10
C ARG A 85 -8.00 16.01 -9.00
N PHE A 86 -8.85 16.35 -8.04
CA PHE A 86 -8.45 17.05 -6.83
C PHE A 86 -8.53 16.09 -5.63
N TYR A 87 -7.38 15.71 -5.08
CA TYR A 87 -7.27 14.76 -3.98
C TYR A 87 -7.25 15.46 -2.62
N LEU A 88 -8.06 14.95 -1.68
CA LEU A 88 -7.94 15.28 -0.26
C LEU A 88 -6.96 14.33 0.43
N ASN A 89 -6.99 13.05 0.06
CA ASN A 89 -6.12 11.97 0.50
C ASN A 89 -6.17 10.84 -0.55
N ASN A 90 -5.49 9.70 -0.33
CA ASN A 90 -5.48 8.58 -1.29
C ASN A 90 -6.86 7.98 -1.64
N TYR A 91 -7.88 8.24 -0.82
CA TYR A 91 -9.20 7.62 -0.90
C TYR A 91 -10.31 8.57 -1.39
N GLU A 92 -10.19 9.86 -1.08
CA GLU A 92 -11.20 10.88 -1.37
C GLU A 92 -10.68 11.90 -2.39
N TYR A 93 -11.41 12.04 -3.49
CA TYR A 93 -11.06 12.99 -4.55
C TYR A 93 -12.28 13.48 -5.32
N THR A 94 -12.12 14.60 -6.02
CA THR A 94 -13.11 15.13 -6.96
C THR A 94 -12.58 15.03 -8.38
N LEU A 95 -13.36 14.43 -9.27
CA LEU A 95 -13.08 14.35 -10.69
C LEU A 95 -13.63 15.60 -11.40
N LYS A 96 -12.78 16.31 -12.13
CA LYS A 96 -13.23 17.42 -12.97
C LYS A 96 -13.68 16.89 -14.33
N THR A 97 -14.92 17.18 -14.69
CA THR A 97 -15.54 16.76 -15.96
C THR A 97 -16.03 17.97 -16.74
N LYS A 98 -16.50 17.77 -17.98
CA LYS A 98 -17.12 18.85 -18.77
C LYS A 98 -18.41 19.36 -18.14
N ASP A 99 -19.12 18.49 -17.42
CA ASP A 99 -20.43 18.77 -16.82
C ASP A 99 -20.31 19.27 -15.37
N GLY A 100 -19.09 19.47 -14.87
CA GLY A 100 -18.80 19.93 -13.52
C GLY A 100 -17.91 18.96 -12.73
N GLU A 101 -18.02 19.02 -11.42
CA GLU A 101 -17.22 18.23 -10.48
C GLU A 101 -17.99 17.02 -9.96
N VAL A 102 -17.36 15.85 -9.99
CA VAL A 102 -17.93 14.58 -9.51
C VAL A 102 -17.07 14.03 -8.39
N ALA A 103 -17.58 14.04 -7.16
CA ALA A 103 -16.90 13.46 -6.01
C ALA A 103 -16.75 11.94 -6.15
N SER A 104 -15.68 11.39 -5.58
CA SER A 104 -15.48 9.94 -5.45
C SER A 104 -16.65 9.32 -4.67
N SER A 105 -17.08 8.13 -5.09
CA SER A 105 -18.16 7.41 -4.40
C SER A 105 -17.72 6.82 -3.06
N TYR A 106 -16.41 6.76 -2.80
CA TYR A 106 -15.86 6.23 -1.56
C TYR A 106 -15.97 7.26 -0.46
N LYS A 107 -16.48 6.84 0.70
CA LYS A 107 -16.61 7.65 1.90
C LYS A 107 -15.84 6.98 3.02
N LEU A 108 -15.02 7.76 3.71
CA LEU A 108 -14.31 7.27 4.89
C LEU A 108 -15.28 7.17 6.06
N GLU A 109 -15.57 5.93 6.47
CA GLU A 109 -16.43 5.62 7.62
C GLU A 109 -15.66 4.80 8.64
N ARG A 110 -15.93 5.05 9.93
CA ARG A 110 -15.39 4.26 11.04
C ARG A 110 -16.43 3.30 11.58
N ASN A 111 -15.99 2.14 12.04
CA ASN A 111 -16.85 1.18 12.73
C ASN A 111 -16.93 1.48 14.25
N ASP A 112 -17.66 0.62 14.98
CA ASP A 112 -17.82 0.66 16.44
C ASP A 112 -16.53 0.40 17.23
N LYS A 113 -15.44 0.06 16.54
CA LYS A 113 -14.11 -0.20 17.10
C LYS A 113 -13.09 0.87 16.72
N ASP A 114 -13.55 1.98 16.17
CA ASP A 114 -12.70 3.10 15.76
C ASP A 114 -11.67 2.76 14.67
N CYS A 115 -11.99 1.78 13.82
CA CYS A 115 -11.20 1.47 12.61
C CYS A 115 -11.91 1.99 11.37
N TYR A 116 -11.17 2.52 10.39
CA TYR A 116 -11.72 2.78 9.06
C TYR A 116 -12.21 1.50 8.38
N ILE A 117 -13.37 1.57 7.74
CA ILE A 117 -13.98 0.42 7.07
C ILE A 117 -13.33 0.24 5.70
N TYR A 118 -12.72 -0.94 5.49
CA TYR A 118 -12.32 -1.36 4.15
C TYR A 118 -13.55 -1.74 3.36
N ASP A 119 -13.72 -1.13 2.18
CA ASP A 119 -14.76 -1.53 1.24
C ASP A 119 -14.54 -2.97 0.78
N SER A 120 -15.64 -3.72 0.68
CA SER A 120 -15.62 -5.02 0.00
C SER A 120 -15.37 -4.80 -1.49
N ILE A 121 -14.31 -5.43 -1.99
CA ILE A 121 -13.91 -5.36 -3.40
C ILE A 121 -14.31 -6.67 -4.04
N ALA A 122 -15.20 -6.58 -5.03
CA ALA A 122 -15.51 -7.71 -5.87
C ALA A 122 -14.41 -7.87 -6.92
N GLU A 123 -14.00 -9.12 -7.17
CA GLU A 123 -12.87 -9.45 -8.04
C GLU A 123 -13.04 -8.89 -9.45
N GLU A 124 -14.27 -8.85 -9.97
CA GLU A 124 -14.58 -8.27 -11.29
C GLU A 124 -14.29 -6.77 -11.39
N ASN A 125 -14.15 -6.08 -10.25
CA ASN A 125 -13.77 -4.67 -10.21
C ASN A 125 -12.26 -4.46 -10.14
N VAL A 126 -11.45 -5.49 -9.88
CA VAL A 126 -9.99 -5.36 -9.81
C VAL A 126 -9.42 -5.34 -11.23
N ALA A 127 -8.89 -4.19 -11.64
CA ALA A 127 -8.30 -4.04 -12.98
C ALA A 127 -6.85 -4.54 -13.04
N TYR A 128 -6.16 -4.42 -11.91
CA TYR A 128 -4.77 -4.78 -11.73
C TYR A 128 -4.56 -5.06 -10.25
N SER A 129 -3.77 -6.07 -9.93
CA SER A 129 -3.24 -6.28 -8.59
C SER A 129 -1.84 -6.85 -8.64
N ARG A 130 -1.03 -6.56 -7.62
CA ARG A 130 0.15 -7.35 -7.29
C ARG A 130 0.33 -7.40 -5.79
N ARG A 131 0.92 -8.49 -5.29
CA ARG A 131 1.42 -8.53 -3.93
C ARG A 131 2.74 -7.79 -3.79
N MET A 132 2.91 -7.09 -2.67
CA MET A 132 4.11 -6.35 -2.33
C MET A 132 4.53 -6.65 -0.90
N TRP A 133 5.84 -6.67 -0.67
CA TRP A 133 6.42 -6.75 0.65
C TRP A 133 7.25 -5.50 0.92
N LEU A 134 6.91 -4.84 2.01
CA LEU A 134 7.54 -3.63 2.50
C LEU A 134 8.39 -3.96 3.72
N VAL A 135 9.45 -3.18 3.93
CA VAL A 135 10.29 -3.23 5.12
C VAL A 135 10.48 -1.81 5.65
N ILE A 136 10.39 -1.67 6.97
CA ILE A 136 10.75 -0.47 7.71
C ILE A 136 12.02 -0.83 8.50
N PRO A 137 13.21 -0.47 7.99
CA PRO A 137 14.45 -0.77 8.70
C PRO A 137 14.55 0.04 10.00
N ASP A 138 15.38 -0.41 10.94
CA ASP A 138 15.64 0.28 12.22
C ASP A 138 15.88 1.79 12.06
N SER A 139 16.70 2.16 11.09
CA SER A 139 17.01 3.56 10.77
C SER A 139 15.80 4.42 10.37
N MET A 140 14.68 3.81 9.98
CA MET A 140 13.43 4.47 9.61
C MET A 140 12.33 4.30 10.66
N LEU A 141 12.44 3.38 11.62
CA LEU A 141 11.39 3.15 12.62
C LEU A 141 11.09 4.40 13.46
N TYR A 142 12.09 5.27 13.64
CA TYR A 142 12.00 6.45 14.50
C TYR A 142 11.96 7.77 13.72
N THR A 143 11.87 7.74 12.38
CA THR A 143 11.84 8.97 11.57
C THR A 143 10.46 9.63 11.52
N HIS A 144 9.38 8.87 11.65
CA HIS A 144 8.01 9.38 11.79
C HIS A 144 7.69 9.51 13.29
N PRO A 145 7.05 10.61 13.77
CA PRO A 145 6.94 11.03 15.18
C PRO A 145 6.50 9.93 16.18
N ASN A 146 7.41 9.02 16.49
CA ASN A 146 7.28 7.88 17.40
C ASN A 146 6.62 6.60 16.84
N PHE A 147 6.65 6.34 15.52
CA PHE A 147 6.11 5.08 14.94
C PHE A 147 6.67 3.81 15.61
N GLY A 148 7.99 3.68 15.69
CA GLY A 148 8.64 2.54 16.36
C GLY A 148 8.22 2.41 17.83
N ARG A 149 8.10 3.53 18.55
CA ARG A 149 7.68 3.56 19.96
C ARG A 149 6.25 3.06 20.16
N VAL A 150 5.32 3.45 19.29
CA VAL A 150 3.92 3.02 19.41
C VAL A 150 3.75 1.55 19.03
N MET A 151 4.58 1.02 18.12
CA MET A 151 4.58 -0.41 17.79
C MET A 151 4.92 -1.31 18.99
N TYR A 152 5.78 -0.88 19.91
CA TYR A 152 6.07 -1.66 21.14
C TYR A 152 4.88 -1.78 22.11
N GLN A 153 3.85 -0.95 21.95
CA GLN A 153 2.63 -1.03 22.78
C GLN A 153 1.71 -2.17 22.33
N VAL A 154 1.99 -2.78 21.17
CA VAL A 154 1.18 -3.87 20.63
C VAL A 154 1.45 -5.17 21.39
N ASP A 155 0.40 -5.67 22.03
CA ASP A 155 0.40 -6.98 22.68
C ASP A 155 0.09 -8.10 21.67
N LEU A 156 1.15 -8.65 21.06
CA LEU A 156 1.04 -9.79 20.16
C LEU A 156 0.83 -11.13 20.88
N THR A 157 0.82 -11.17 22.22
CA THR A 157 0.68 -12.43 22.98
C THR A 157 -0.67 -13.13 22.72
N LYS A 158 -1.68 -12.35 22.35
CA LYS A 158 -3.04 -12.83 22.11
C LYS A 158 -3.29 -13.19 20.66
N GLN A 159 -2.33 -12.92 19.78
CA GLN A 159 -2.49 -12.97 18.35
C GLN A 159 -1.92 -14.26 17.78
N LYS A 160 -2.49 -14.74 16.69
CA LYS A 160 -2.02 -15.97 16.05
C LYS A 160 -0.77 -15.67 15.23
N ALA A 161 0.34 -16.30 15.60
CA ALA A 161 1.61 -16.19 14.90
C ALA A 161 1.78 -17.29 13.84
N TYR A 162 2.38 -16.93 12.71
CA TYR A 162 2.64 -17.81 11.57
C TYR A 162 4.12 -17.86 11.23
N SER A 163 4.61 -19.02 10.80
CA SER A 163 6.03 -19.23 10.46
C SER A 163 6.46 -18.56 9.15
N SER A 164 5.50 -18.17 8.30
CA SER A 164 5.75 -17.55 7.01
C SER A 164 4.65 -16.58 6.61
N TYR A 165 4.95 -15.72 5.64
CA TYR A 165 4.02 -14.76 5.06
C TYR A 165 2.83 -15.42 4.34
N GLU A 166 2.87 -16.74 4.08
CA GLU A 166 1.73 -17.46 3.49
C GLU A 166 0.58 -17.66 4.50
N LEU A 167 0.83 -17.46 5.80
CA LEU A 167 -0.15 -17.58 6.87
C LEU A 167 -0.84 -18.97 6.93
N LYS A 168 -0.14 -20.03 6.51
CA LYS A 168 -0.65 -21.41 6.52
C LYS A 168 -0.27 -22.14 7.80
N GLU A 169 1.00 -22.06 8.17
CA GLU A 169 1.57 -22.80 9.30
C GLU A 169 1.64 -21.94 10.54
N THR A 170 1.03 -22.42 11.61
CA THR A 170 0.87 -21.70 12.87
C THR A 170 1.98 -22.09 13.83
N LEU A 171 2.60 -21.14 14.50
CA LEU A 171 3.64 -21.43 15.48
C LEU A 171 3.02 -21.98 16.77
N SER A 172 3.50 -23.16 17.19
CA SER A 172 2.95 -23.92 18.31
C SER A 172 3.70 -23.63 19.62
N SER A 173 3.77 -22.38 20.11
CA SER A 173 3.93 -22.07 21.56
C SER A 173 4.18 -20.58 21.84
N LYS A 174 3.64 -20.17 22.99
CA LYS A 174 3.77 -18.91 23.75
C LYS A 174 4.21 -17.70 22.93
N ASN A 175 3.22 -17.01 22.39
CA ASN A 175 3.38 -15.64 21.95
C ASN A 175 3.90 -14.80 23.13
N THR A 176 4.98 -14.07 22.91
CA THR A 176 5.59 -13.17 23.89
C THR A 176 5.28 -11.73 23.47
N ALA A 177 5.07 -10.81 24.41
CA ALA A 177 4.72 -9.43 24.07
C ALA A 177 5.92 -8.77 23.38
N LEU A 178 5.70 -7.85 22.43
CA LEU A 178 6.82 -7.19 21.75
C LEU A 178 7.74 -6.45 22.72
N SER A 179 7.18 -5.87 23.78
CA SER A 179 7.93 -5.23 24.87
C SER A 179 8.91 -6.17 25.57
N ASP A 180 8.61 -7.46 25.59
CA ASP A 180 9.36 -8.48 26.34
C ASP A 180 10.43 -9.14 25.48
N LEU A 181 10.47 -8.84 24.18
CA LEU A 181 11.28 -9.52 23.18
C LEU A 181 12.47 -8.69 22.66
N GLY A 182 12.75 -7.53 23.27
CA GLY A 182 13.91 -6.68 22.96
C GLY A 182 13.63 -5.61 21.89
N GLU A 183 14.70 -4.99 21.39
CA GLU A 183 14.60 -3.92 20.38
C GLU A 183 14.23 -4.49 18.99
N MET A 184 13.18 -3.93 18.38
CA MET A 184 12.76 -4.18 17.02
C MET A 184 13.79 -3.66 16.02
N LYS A 185 14.33 -4.58 15.22
CA LYS A 185 15.33 -4.33 14.19
C LYS A 185 14.70 -3.88 12.87
N GLU A 186 13.56 -4.45 12.50
CA GLU A 186 12.82 -4.03 11.33
C GLU A 186 11.36 -4.47 11.45
N LEU A 187 10.46 -3.77 10.75
CA LEU A 187 9.09 -4.20 10.56
C LEU A 187 8.89 -4.59 9.10
N ARG A 188 8.51 -5.84 8.84
CA ARG A 188 8.06 -6.27 7.51
C ARG A 188 6.55 -6.21 7.41
N ILE A 189 6.07 -5.85 6.23
CA ILE A 189 4.65 -5.70 5.93
C ILE A 189 4.41 -6.41 4.59
N MET A 190 3.41 -7.27 4.53
CA MET A 190 2.92 -7.86 3.28
C MET A 190 1.55 -7.28 2.99
N GLY A 191 1.29 -6.90 1.75
CA GLY A 191 -0.01 -6.41 1.33
C GLY A 191 -0.25 -6.51 -0.16
N ASP A 192 -1.48 -6.26 -0.56
CA ASP A 192 -1.89 -6.25 -1.97
C ASP A 192 -2.08 -4.81 -2.44
N PHE A 193 -1.35 -4.43 -3.48
CA PHE A 193 -1.61 -3.22 -4.25
C PHE A 193 -2.55 -3.56 -5.39
N PHE A 194 -3.62 -2.78 -5.56
CA PHE A 194 -4.57 -3.01 -6.66
C PHE A 194 -5.24 -1.72 -7.12
N TYR A 195 -5.76 -1.74 -8.34
CA TYR A 195 -6.62 -0.69 -8.87
C TYR A 195 -8.08 -1.17 -8.95
N ASP A 196 -8.98 -0.45 -8.28
CA ASP A 196 -10.41 -0.71 -8.28
C ASP A 196 -11.11 0.10 -9.37
N ASN A 197 -11.68 -0.58 -10.37
CA ASN A 197 -12.44 0.04 -11.46
C ASN A 197 -13.76 0.67 -11.03
N LYS A 198 -14.39 0.22 -9.94
CA LYS A 198 -15.65 0.78 -9.44
C LYS A 198 -15.39 2.11 -8.74
N ARG A 199 -14.44 2.14 -7.81
CA ARG A 199 -14.05 3.36 -7.07
C ARG A 199 -13.08 4.25 -7.85
N LYS A 200 -12.47 3.73 -8.92
CA LYS A 200 -11.48 4.40 -9.79
C LYS A 200 -10.25 4.90 -9.03
N LEU A 201 -9.77 4.14 -8.04
CA LEU A 201 -8.58 4.47 -7.24
C LEU A 201 -7.65 3.26 -7.09
N SER A 202 -6.37 3.53 -6.85
CA SER A 202 -5.41 2.52 -6.40
C SER A 202 -5.38 2.47 -4.87
N GLU A 203 -5.20 1.27 -4.31
CA GLU A 203 -5.13 1.05 -2.87
C GLU A 203 -4.03 0.01 -2.57
N PHE A 204 -3.35 0.18 -1.44
CA PHE A 204 -2.52 -0.86 -0.84
C PHE A 204 -3.18 -1.35 0.45
N ARG A 205 -3.54 -2.64 0.51
CA ARG A 205 -4.13 -3.25 1.71
C ARG A 205 -3.12 -4.12 2.41
N VAL A 206 -2.82 -3.77 3.65
CA VAL A 206 -1.97 -4.58 4.53
C VAL A 206 -2.69 -5.90 4.83
N LEU A 207 -1.99 -7.01 4.64
CA LEU A 207 -2.47 -8.36 4.93
C LEU A 207 -1.82 -8.92 6.18
N ALA A 208 -0.51 -8.73 6.31
CA ALA A 208 0.26 -9.26 7.43
C ALA A 208 1.43 -8.36 7.78
N ILE A 209 1.85 -8.44 9.04
CA ILE A 209 3.05 -7.77 9.54
C ILE A 209 3.95 -8.77 10.23
N SER A 210 5.25 -8.50 10.26
CA SER A 210 6.25 -9.30 10.95
C SER A 210 7.26 -8.34 11.58
N PRO A 211 7.14 -8.07 12.89
CA PRO A 211 8.18 -7.37 13.63
C PRO A 211 9.37 -8.31 13.84
N LEU A 212 10.52 -7.96 13.29
CA LEU A 212 11.77 -8.68 13.51
C LEU A 212 12.55 -8.00 14.61
N LEU A 213 13.05 -8.80 15.54
CA LEU A 213 13.68 -8.34 16.76
C LEU A 213 15.18 -8.63 16.74
N ASN A 214 15.94 -7.87 17.50
CA ASN A 214 17.39 -8.01 17.61
C ASN A 214 17.78 -9.17 18.56
N ASP A 215 17.20 -10.35 18.35
CA ASP A 215 17.53 -11.59 19.05
C ASP A 215 17.65 -12.73 18.04
N SER A 216 18.84 -13.31 17.94
CA SER A 216 19.15 -14.41 17.01
C SER A 216 18.35 -15.69 17.28
N ASN A 217 17.73 -15.82 18.45
CA ASN A 217 16.94 -16.98 18.83
C ASN A 217 15.45 -16.86 18.41
N ILE A 218 15.00 -15.65 18.07
CA ILE A 218 13.60 -15.42 17.70
C ILE A 218 13.43 -15.69 16.21
N LYS A 219 12.60 -16.69 15.89
CA LYS A 219 12.19 -16.96 14.51
C LYS A 219 11.26 -15.85 14.03
N GLU A 220 11.40 -15.49 12.75
CA GLU A 220 10.46 -14.61 12.07
C GLU A 220 9.02 -15.11 12.26
N SER A 221 8.13 -14.20 12.65
CA SER A 221 6.76 -14.50 13.01
C SER A 221 5.84 -13.50 12.33
N TRP A 222 4.95 -14.00 11.48
CA TRP A 222 3.96 -13.20 10.77
C TRP A 222 2.63 -13.18 11.51
N TYR A 223 1.97 -12.04 11.51
CA TYR A 223 0.69 -11.81 12.17
C TYR A 223 -0.31 -11.27 11.16
N PHE A 224 -1.53 -11.82 11.15
CA PHE A 224 -2.57 -11.39 10.21
C PHE A 224 -3.12 -10.02 10.63
N TYR A 225 -2.84 -8.99 9.84
CA TYR A 225 -3.14 -7.61 10.20
C TYR A 225 -4.62 -7.34 10.46
N PRO A 226 -5.59 -7.90 9.69
CA PRO A 226 -7.01 -7.74 9.99
C PRO A 226 -7.42 -8.14 11.42
N ASP A 227 -6.73 -9.11 12.04
CA ASP A 227 -6.98 -9.51 13.44
C ASP A 227 -6.39 -8.50 14.44
N LEU A 228 -5.36 -7.75 14.04
CA LEU A 228 -4.67 -6.76 14.87
C LEU A 228 -5.37 -5.39 14.92
N ARG A 229 -6.18 -5.06 13.90
CA ARG A 229 -6.74 -3.71 13.71
C ARG A 229 -7.44 -3.14 14.95
N THR A 230 -8.22 -3.97 15.64
CA THR A 230 -8.94 -3.54 16.85
C THR A 230 -7.99 -3.20 18.00
N ASP A 231 -6.86 -3.88 18.12
CA ASP A 231 -5.87 -3.57 19.14
C ASP A 231 -5.01 -2.36 18.72
N PHE A 232 -4.73 -2.22 17.42
CA PHE A 232 -4.01 -1.06 16.87
C PHE A 232 -4.82 0.23 17.04
N ALA A 233 -6.14 0.18 16.87
CA ALA A 233 -7.01 1.33 17.04
C ALA A 233 -7.01 1.90 18.48
N LYS A 234 -6.59 1.10 19.48
CA LYS A 234 -6.48 1.54 20.88
C LYS A 234 -5.21 2.35 21.17
N ILE A 235 -4.20 2.26 20.29
CA ILE A 235 -2.90 2.89 20.48
C ILE A 235 -2.91 4.24 19.77
N GLN A 236 -2.91 5.33 20.55
CA GLN A 236 -2.93 6.68 20.01
C GLN A 236 -1.58 7.06 19.40
N VAL A 237 -1.61 7.89 18.36
CA VAL A 237 -0.41 8.34 17.64
C VAL A 237 -0.49 9.84 17.40
N GLU A 238 0.67 10.48 17.32
CA GLU A 238 0.78 11.89 16.94
C GLU A 238 0.94 11.99 15.42
N SER A 239 0.04 12.73 14.77
CA SER A 239 0.11 13.01 13.33
C SER A 239 -0.36 14.43 13.04
N GLU A 240 0.22 15.04 12.01
CA GLU A 240 -0.25 16.31 11.44
C GLU A 240 -1.51 16.12 10.59
N ASN A 241 -1.77 14.88 10.15
CA ASN A 241 -2.95 14.53 9.39
C ASN A 241 -4.14 14.38 10.34
N PRO A 242 -5.19 15.23 10.23
CA PRO A 242 -6.32 15.22 11.16
C PRO A 242 -7.22 13.99 11.02
N MET A 243 -6.93 13.07 10.09
CA MET A 243 -7.63 11.78 9.95
C MET A 243 -6.92 10.63 10.68
N ILE A 244 -5.73 10.87 11.22
CA ILE A 244 -4.91 9.86 11.88
C ILE A 244 -4.89 10.13 13.38
N PHE A 245 -5.56 9.27 14.15
CA PHE A 245 -5.63 9.35 15.61
C PHE A 245 -4.94 8.17 16.28
N ASN A 246 -4.95 7.01 15.61
CA ASN A 246 -4.46 5.77 16.19
C ASN A 246 -3.53 5.00 15.22
N LEU A 247 -2.92 3.93 15.72
CA LEU A 247 -1.97 3.12 14.95
C LEU A 247 -2.65 2.42 13.76
N ASP A 248 -3.92 2.01 13.88
CA ASP A 248 -4.64 1.44 12.74
C ASP A 248 -4.79 2.45 11.60
N ASP A 249 -5.03 3.72 11.91
CA ASP A 249 -5.13 4.79 10.93
C ASP A 249 -3.81 4.99 10.15
N LEU A 250 -2.66 4.95 10.83
CA LEU A 250 -1.35 5.02 10.17
C LEU A 250 -1.19 3.91 9.12
N PHE A 251 -1.56 2.68 9.47
CA PHE A 251 -1.51 1.55 8.54
C PHE A 251 -2.55 1.66 7.43
N PHE A 252 -3.76 2.12 7.76
CA PHE A 252 -4.84 2.32 6.80
C PHE A 252 -4.48 3.36 5.74
N PHE A 253 -3.89 4.50 6.13
CA PHE A 253 -3.48 5.53 5.18
C PHE A 253 -2.11 5.24 4.54
N GLY A 254 -1.27 4.38 5.11
CA GLY A 254 0.09 4.18 4.61
C GLY A 254 1.02 5.34 4.98
N GLU A 255 0.71 6.07 6.05
CA GLU A 255 1.46 7.23 6.52
C GLU A 255 2.61 6.80 7.45
N TYR A 256 3.52 5.99 6.91
CA TYR A 256 4.71 5.50 7.60
C TYR A 256 5.86 5.35 6.60
N PRO A 257 7.13 5.39 7.06
CA PRO A 257 8.27 5.20 6.17
C PRO A 257 8.40 3.73 5.78
N TYR A 258 8.74 3.44 4.52
CA TYR A 258 8.97 2.06 4.09
C TYR A 258 9.87 1.97 2.87
N LEU A 259 10.48 0.81 2.66
CA LEU A 259 11.07 0.40 1.40
C LEU A 259 10.33 -0.83 0.89
N ILE A 260 10.24 -0.98 -0.43
CA ILE A 260 9.71 -2.20 -1.06
C ILE A 260 10.91 -3.12 -1.27
N TYR A 261 10.89 -4.31 -0.66
CA TYR A 261 11.99 -5.27 -0.78
C TYR A 261 11.63 -6.48 -1.64
N LYS A 262 10.36 -6.66 -1.96
CA LYS A 262 9.89 -7.71 -2.87
C LYS A 262 8.56 -7.28 -3.49
N VAL A 263 8.36 -7.66 -4.74
CA VAL A 263 7.06 -7.64 -5.42
C VAL A 263 6.80 -9.01 -6.00
N GLU A 264 5.54 -9.38 -6.17
CA GLU A 264 5.17 -10.64 -6.79
C GLU A 264 5.73 -10.69 -8.21
N ASN A 265 6.57 -11.69 -8.47
CA ASN A 265 7.20 -11.90 -9.76
C ASN A 265 7.42 -13.40 -9.98
N VAL A 266 7.78 -13.79 -11.22
CA VAL A 266 7.91 -15.20 -11.62
C VAL A 266 9.01 -15.94 -10.84
N GLU A 267 10.06 -15.23 -10.45
CA GLU A 267 11.21 -15.80 -9.76
C GLU A 267 11.00 -15.88 -8.24
N ASP A 268 10.00 -15.16 -7.72
CA ASP A 268 9.69 -14.97 -6.30
C ASP A 268 10.88 -14.44 -5.45
N VAL A 269 11.80 -13.71 -6.10
CA VAL A 269 13.05 -13.22 -5.49
C VAL A 269 12.88 -11.81 -4.92
N ALA A 270 13.46 -11.60 -3.73
CA ALA A 270 13.58 -10.28 -3.12
C ALA A 270 14.65 -9.43 -3.82
N PHE A 271 14.49 -8.13 -3.80
CA PHE A 271 15.44 -7.19 -4.39
C PHE A 271 16.80 -7.19 -3.69
N ASP A 272 17.84 -6.77 -4.42
CA ASP A 272 19.16 -6.51 -3.85
C ASP A 272 19.05 -5.45 -2.74
N GLN A 273 19.57 -5.78 -1.55
CA GLN A 273 19.54 -4.91 -0.39
C GLN A 273 20.21 -3.55 -0.65
N ASN A 274 21.23 -3.52 -1.51
CA ASN A 274 21.93 -2.28 -1.87
C ASN A 274 21.15 -1.40 -2.87
N LYS A 275 20.07 -1.93 -3.44
CA LYS A 275 19.25 -1.26 -4.46
C LYS A 275 17.80 -1.02 -4.01
N LEU A 276 17.44 -1.34 -2.76
CA LEU A 276 16.06 -1.23 -2.28
C LEU A 276 15.43 0.13 -2.54
N MET A 277 16.17 1.22 -2.36
CA MET A 277 15.66 2.56 -2.64
C MET A 277 15.32 2.72 -4.13
N GLU A 278 16.26 2.41 -5.02
CA GLU A 278 16.07 2.49 -6.47
C GLU A 278 14.87 1.65 -6.93
N GLU A 279 14.79 0.40 -6.45
CA GLU A 279 13.70 -0.51 -6.75
C GLU A 279 12.37 0.02 -6.20
N THR A 280 12.35 0.54 -4.97
CA THR A 280 11.17 1.18 -4.37
C THR A 280 10.65 2.30 -5.27
N LEU A 281 11.54 3.20 -5.72
CA LEU A 281 11.15 4.31 -6.58
C LEU A 281 10.64 3.83 -7.94
N THR A 282 11.28 2.84 -8.55
CA THR A 282 10.82 2.21 -9.81
C THR A 282 9.42 1.66 -9.67
N VAL A 283 9.21 0.87 -8.62
CA VAL A 283 7.96 0.18 -8.32
C VAL A 283 6.81 1.16 -7.99
N LEU A 284 7.11 2.31 -7.37
CA LEU A 284 6.13 3.38 -7.12
C LEU A 284 5.78 4.15 -8.39
N LYS A 285 6.76 4.41 -9.28
CA LYS A 285 6.50 5.00 -10.60
C LYS A 285 5.58 4.10 -11.41
N GLU A 286 5.84 2.80 -11.45
CA GLU A 286 4.98 1.83 -12.12
C GLU A 286 3.54 1.87 -11.61
N ASN A 287 3.35 1.90 -10.28
CA ASN A 287 2.02 2.00 -9.67
C ASN A 287 1.27 3.27 -10.12
N LEU A 288 1.94 4.42 -10.10
CA LEU A 288 1.36 5.68 -10.60
C LEU A 288 1.02 5.58 -12.09
N MET A 289 1.85 4.89 -12.87
CA MET A 289 1.60 4.72 -14.30
C MET A 289 0.41 3.81 -14.59
N ILE A 290 0.25 2.73 -13.84
CA ILE A 290 -0.90 1.83 -13.93
C ILE A 290 -2.18 2.60 -13.61
N GLU A 291 -2.16 3.39 -12.54
CA GLU A 291 -3.28 4.25 -12.16
C GLU A 291 -3.63 5.25 -13.27
N ALA A 292 -2.62 5.95 -13.82
CA ALA A 292 -2.81 6.88 -14.94
C ALA A 292 -3.37 6.20 -16.20
N ALA A 293 -2.97 4.96 -16.47
CA ALA A 293 -3.49 4.19 -17.60
C ALA A 293 -4.99 3.93 -17.46
N TYR A 294 -5.47 3.65 -16.24
CA TYR A 294 -6.88 3.37 -15.95
C TYR A 294 -7.77 4.60 -15.71
N TRP A 295 -7.18 5.74 -15.32
CA TRP A 295 -7.93 6.99 -15.18
C TRP A 295 -8.40 7.54 -16.51
N ALA A 296 -7.54 7.43 -17.53
CA ALA A 296 -7.77 8.17 -18.74
C ALA A 296 -8.92 7.59 -19.55
N PRO A 297 -9.66 8.45 -20.25
CA PRO A 297 -10.80 8.02 -21.06
C PRO A 297 -10.37 7.00 -22.11
N LYS A 298 -11.20 5.95 -22.24
CA LYS A 298 -11.12 5.01 -23.35
C LYS A 298 -11.73 5.71 -24.57
N ASN A 299 -10.90 5.96 -25.59
CA ASN A 299 -11.35 6.47 -26.89
C ASN A 299 -12.04 5.38 -27.71
#